data_AF-A0AA41Z3J0-F1
#
_entry.id   AF-A0AA41Z3J0-F1
#
_cell.length_a   1.000
_cell.length_b   1.000
_cell.length_c   1.000
_cell.angle_alpha   90.00
_cell.angle_beta   90.00
_cell.angle_gamma   90.00
#
_symmetry.space_group_name_H-M   'P 1'
#
loop_
_entity.id
_entity.type
_entity.pdbx_description
1 polymer ?
#
loop_
_entity_poly.entity_id
_entity_poly.type
_entity_poly.pdbx_seq_one_letter_code
_entity_poly.pdbx_strand_id
1 'polypeptide(L)' 'MLATACQGCGTDVSGVAQSPCETYDRVEIPQIEPDVTRVSLHGGVCPCCAKRFKAEAPKGVIRRASLTPV' A
#
# COMPACT_ATOMS: atom_id res chain seq x y z
N MET A 1 -22.96 -14.81 12.53
CA MET A 1 -23.96 -15.91 12.47
C MET A 1 -24.04 -16.56 13.84
N LEU A 2 -25.20 -17.09 14.22
CA LEU A 2 -25.40 -17.80 15.48
C LEU A 2 -25.24 -19.31 15.28
N ALA A 3 -24.71 -20.01 16.27
CA ALA A 3 -24.68 -21.47 16.29
C ALA A 3 -26.09 -22.03 16.54
N THR A 4 -26.44 -23.10 15.84
CA THR A 4 -27.70 -23.85 16.06
C THR A 4 -27.49 -25.14 16.84
N ALA A 5 -26.26 -25.67 16.88
CA ALA A 5 -25.92 -26.85 17.66
C ALA A 5 -24.57 -26.68 18.39
N CYS A 6 -24.49 -27.23 19.59
CA CYS A 6 -23.25 -27.31 20.36
C CYS A 6 -22.24 -28.22 19.63
N GLN A 7 -21.03 -27.71 19.36
CA GLN A 7 -19.99 -28.46 18.65
C GLN A 7 -19.41 -29.64 19.46
N GLY A 8 -19.62 -29.68 20.78
CA GLY A 8 -19.13 -30.78 21.64
C GLY A 8 -20.12 -31.94 21.80
N CYS A 9 -21.41 -31.64 22.00
CA CYS A 9 -22.42 -32.67 22.33
C CYS A 9 -23.63 -32.70 21.39
N GLY A 10 -23.73 -31.77 20.42
CA GLY A 10 -24.81 -31.74 19.43
C GLY A 10 -26.16 -31.22 19.92
N THR A 11 -26.28 -30.77 21.16
CA THR A 11 -27.52 -30.16 21.69
C THR A 11 -27.89 -28.88 20.94
N ASP A 12 -29.19 -28.65 20.70
CA ASP A 12 -29.70 -27.41 20.11
C ASP A 12 -29.40 -26.20 21.01
N VAL A 13 -28.78 -25.18 20.43
CA VAL A 13 -28.42 -23.92 21.11
C VAL A 13 -28.99 -22.68 20.41
N SER A 14 -29.95 -22.89 19.49
CA SER A 14 -30.57 -21.80 18.72
C SER A 14 -31.31 -20.76 19.58
N GLY A 15 -31.79 -21.15 20.76
CA GLY A 15 -32.46 -20.26 21.74
C GLY A 15 -31.55 -19.72 22.85
N VAL A 16 -30.26 -20.04 22.84
CA VAL A 16 -29.30 -19.61 23.87
C VAL A 16 -28.71 -18.26 23.49
N ALA A 17 -28.51 -17.36 24.46
CA ALA A 17 -27.82 -16.09 24.23
C ALA A 17 -26.37 -16.34 23.79
N GLN A 18 -25.94 -15.74 22.68
CA GLN A 18 -24.59 -15.88 22.14
C GLN A 18 -23.92 -14.51 21.99
N SER A 19 -22.61 -14.47 22.21
CA SER A 19 -21.76 -13.32 21.92
C SER A 19 -20.83 -13.64 20.74
N PRO A 20 -20.44 -12.64 19.93
CA PRO A 20 -19.41 -12.83 18.91
C PRO A 20 -18.08 -13.25 19.56
N CYS A 21 -17.50 -14.37 19.13
CA CYS A 21 -16.15 -14.78 19.57
C CYS A 21 -15.06 -14.17 18.68
N GLU A 22 -15.29 -14.14 17.37
CA GLU A 22 -14.37 -13.57 16.39
C GLU A 22 -15.15 -12.75 15.36
N THR A 23 -14.50 -11.72 14.82
CA THR A 23 -15.01 -10.91 13.73
C THR A 23 -13.82 -10.56 12.85
N TYR A 24 -13.93 -10.88 11.56
CA TYR A 24 -12.89 -10.56 10.58
C TYR A 24 -13.54 -10.09 9.28
N ASP A 25 -12.89 -9.14 8.63
CA ASP A 25 -13.27 -8.66 7.32
C ASP A 25 -12.43 -9.35 6.25
N ARG A 26 -13.08 -9.87 5.20
CA ARG A 26 -12.40 -10.29 3.98
C ARG A 26 -12.34 -9.12 3.03
N VAL A 27 -11.20 -8.44 2.97
CA VAL A 27 -10.98 -7.34 2.03
C VAL A 27 -10.35 -7.89 0.76
N GLU A 28 -11.07 -7.81 -0.35
CA GLU A 28 -10.54 -8.10 -1.68
C GLU A 28 -10.13 -6.79 -2.36
N ILE A 29 -8.85 -6.69 -2.72
CA ILE A 29 -8.36 -5.59 -3.55
C ILE A 29 -8.41 -6.09 -5.00
N PRO A 30 -9.15 -5.42 -5.90
CA PRO A 30 -9.20 -5.82 -7.30
C PRO A 30 -7.82 -5.71 -7.94
N GLN A 31 -7.60 -6.45 -9.03
CA GLN A 31 -6.40 -6.25 -9.83
C GLN A 31 -6.43 -4.85 -10.42
N ILE A 32 -5.38 -4.07 -10.17
CA ILE A 32 -5.18 -2.73 -10.71
C ILE A 32 -3.85 -2.73 -11.46
N GLU A 33 -3.85 -2.22 -12.69
CA GLU A 33 -2.62 -2.01 -13.45
C GLU A 33 -1.89 -0.76 -12.94
N PRO A 34 -0.59 -0.83 -12.62
CA PRO A 34 0.16 0.32 -12.16
C PRO A 34 0.44 1.27 -13.33
N ASP A 35 0.06 2.54 -13.20
CA ASP A 35 0.57 3.61 -14.05
C ASP A 35 1.97 4.04 -13.57
N VAL A 36 2.99 3.84 -14.41
CA VAL A 36 4.39 4.08 -14.06
C VAL A 36 5.00 5.16 -14.96
N THR A 37 5.29 6.32 -14.37
CA THR A 37 6.04 7.40 -15.04
C THR A 37 7.51 7.39 -14.62
N ARG A 38 8.42 7.08 -15.55
CA ARG A 38 9.88 7.16 -15.33
C ARG A 38 10.44 8.50 -15.82
N VAL A 39 11.16 9.21 -14.96
CA VAL A 39 11.83 10.47 -15.30
C VAL A 39 13.35 10.33 -15.18
N SER A 40 14.06 10.61 -16.27
CA SER A 40 15.53 10.64 -16.32
C SER A 40 16.02 12.07 -16.48
N LEU A 41 16.67 12.61 -15.44
CA LEU A 41 17.26 13.95 -15.47
C LEU A 41 18.76 13.83 -15.78
N HIS A 42 19.15 14.22 -16.97
CA HIS A 42 20.55 14.20 -17.39
C HIS A 42 21.33 15.36 -16.77
N GLY A 43 22.60 15.14 -16.46
CA GLY A 43 23.49 16.17 -15.95
C GLY A 43 24.92 15.94 -16.43
N GLY A 44 25.81 16.88 -16.07
CA GLY A 44 27.20 16.82 -16.50
C GLY A 44 28.05 17.92 -15.89
N VAL A 45 29.26 18.08 -16.41
CA VAL A 45 30.19 19.16 -16.08
C VAL A 45 30.38 20.03 -17.31
N CYS A 46 30.22 21.34 -17.16
CA CYS A 46 30.38 22.29 -18.25
C CYS A 46 31.86 22.39 -18.66
N PRO A 47 32.24 22.16 -19.94
CA PRO A 47 33.63 22.22 -20.38
C PRO A 47 34.20 23.65 -20.36
N CYS A 48 33.36 24.68 -20.37
CA CYS A 48 33.78 26.08 -20.36
C CYS A 48 34.12 26.59 -18.95
N CYS A 49 33.36 26.21 -17.92
CA CYS A 49 33.50 26.77 -16.58
C CYS A 49 33.62 25.73 -15.45
N ALA A 50 33.72 24.45 -15.79
CA ALA A 50 33.81 23.30 -14.87
C ALA A 50 32.67 23.15 -13.85
N LYS A 51 31.58 23.94 -13.96
CA LYS A 51 30.42 23.82 -13.07
C LYS A 51 29.58 22.59 -13.41
N ARG A 52 29.02 21.95 -12.38
CA ARG A 52 28.02 20.87 -12.54
C ARG A 52 26.67 21.44 -12.95
N PHE A 53 25.97 20.75 -13.84
CA PHE A 53 24.61 21.07 -14.23
C PHE A 53 23.74 19.81 -14.26
N LYS A 54 22.42 20.01 -14.22
CA LYS A 54 21.42 18.95 -14.32
C LYS A 54 20.15 19.51 -14.95
N ALA A 55 19.46 18.71 -15.75
CA ALA A 55 18.16 19.02 -16.30
C ALA A 55 17.13 19.28 -15.20
N GLU A 56 16.19 20.18 -15.50
CA GLU A 56 15.08 20.51 -14.61
C GLU A 56 14.06 19.38 -14.56
N ALA A 57 13.42 19.21 -13.40
CA ALA A 57 12.36 18.22 -13.24
C ALA A 57 11.08 18.67 -13.97
N PRO A 58 10.36 17.75 -14.63
CA PRO A 58 9.07 18.08 -15.23
C PRO A 58 8.06 18.47 -14.15
N LYS A 59 7.21 19.47 -14.46
CA LYS A 59 6.15 19.92 -13.56
C LYS A 59 5.18 18.78 -13.28
N GLY A 60 4.70 18.69 -12.03
CA GLY A 60 3.70 17.69 -11.63
C GLY A 60 4.25 16.32 -11.25
N VAL A 61 5.54 16.03 -11.48
CA VAL A 61 6.18 14.81 -10.99
C VAL A 61 7.01 15.14 -9.75
N ILE A 62 6.50 14.78 -8.57
CA ILE A 62 7.23 15.01 -7.32
C ILE A 62 8.44 14.08 -7.22
N ARG A 63 9.63 14.66 -7.10
CA ARG A 63 10.80 13.91 -6.68
C ARG A 63 10.64 13.62 -5.19
N ARG A 64 10.44 12.36 -4.81
CA ARG A 64 10.71 11.95 -3.43
C ARG A 64 12.21 12.18 -3.17
N ALA A 65 12.54 13.15 -2.32
CA ALA A 65 13.90 13.35 -1.88
C ALA A 65 14.35 12.09 -1.16
N SER A 66 15.46 11.49 -1.59
CA SER A 66 16.13 10.44 -0.85
C SER A 66 16.57 11.03 0.50
N LEU A 67 15.94 10.60 1.59
CA LEU A 67 16.45 10.81 2.94
C LEU A 67 17.71 9.96 3.09
N THR A 68 18.89 10.52 2.82
CA THR A 68 20.12 9.98 3.41
C THR A 68 20.10 10.37 4.89
N PRO A 69 20.05 9.41 5.83
CA PRO A 69 20.30 9.73 7.24
C PRO A 69 21.73 10.27 7.36
N VAL A 70 21.88 11.33 8.16
CA VAL A 70 23.16 11.96 8.53
C VAL A 70 23.97 11.00 9.40
#